data_AF-A0A3D2FVK5-F1
#
_entry.id   AF-A0A3D2FVK5-F1
#
_cell.length_a   1.000
_cell.length_b   1.000
_cell.length_c   1.000
_cell.angle_alpha   90.00
_cell.angle_beta   90.00
_cell.angle_gamma   90.00
#
_symmetry.space_group_name_H-M   'P 1'
#
loop_
_entity.id
_entity.type
_entity.pdbx_description
1 polymer ?
#
loop_
_entity_poly.entity_id
_entity_poly.type
_entity_poly.pdbx_seq_one_letter_code
_entity_poly.pdbx_strand_id
1 'polypeptide(L)'
;TVAQNAAYGLTVQGIAEGEATERAQRWIDRVGLGGFENHYPAQLSGGMQQRVGLARALATDAPILLMDEAFSALDPLIRTDMQDILLDLQEELHKTIVFITHDLDEALRIGDQISILRDGEVIQQGDPQDIIMRPADDYISDFIKDINRGRVIEVRSVMSKAARATGPKMAANTAIEDALQSLAAAGKDTGSVVDEDGKTIGKIELNAAISAMARPERGKGTPRYK
;
A
#
# COMPACT_ATOMS: atom_id res chain seq x y z
N THR A 1 26.33 4.19 -16.31
CA THR A 1 25.62 2.88 -16.35
C THR A 1 24.67 2.77 -15.16
N VAL A 2 23.91 1.68 -15.03
CA VAL A 2 23.06 1.35 -13.87
C VAL A 2 23.88 1.39 -12.58
N ALA A 3 25.03 0.69 -12.55
CA ALA A 3 25.89 0.65 -11.36
C ALA A 3 26.33 2.04 -10.90
N GLN A 4 26.76 2.89 -11.85
CA GLN A 4 27.15 4.27 -11.54
C GLN A 4 25.98 5.12 -11.04
N ASN A 5 24.75 4.90 -11.54
CA ASN A 5 23.58 5.61 -11.05
C ASN A 5 23.23 5.20 -9.62
N ALA A 6 23.23 3.90 -9.34
CA ALA A 6 22.95 3.38 -8.01
C ALA A 6 24.00 3.83 -6.98
N ALA A 7 25.28 3.85 -7.36
CA ALA A 7 26.38 4.26 -6.49
C ALA A 7 26.52 5.78 -6.30
N TYR A 8 25.87 6.59 -7.15
CA TYR A 8 26.10 8.03 -7.23
C TYR A 8 26.00 8.76 -5.87
N GLY A 9 24.97 8.46 -5.08
CA GLY A 9 24.77 9.10 -3.78
C GLY A 9 25.91 8.83 -2.79
N LEU A 10 26.48 7.62 -2.82
CA LEU A 10 27.61 7.22 -1.98
C LEU A 10 28.90 7.92 -2.41
N THR A 11 29.13 8.02 -3.72
CA THR A 11 30.28 8.76 -4.27
C THR A 11 30.24 10.24 -3.87
N VAL A 12 29.05 10.87 -3.91
CA VAL A 12 28.86 12.26 -3.47
C VAL A 12 29.12 12.44 -1.97
N GLN A 13 28.83 11.42 -1.15
CA GLN A 13 29.16 11.39 0.27
C GLN A 13 30.67 11.17 0.55
N GLY A 14 31.49 10.97 -0.49
CA GLY A 14 32.93 10.75 -0.35
C GLY A 14 33.32 9.31 0.00
N ILE A 15 32.40 8.35 -0.15
CA ILE A 15 32.70 6.93 0.06
C ILE A 15 33.60 6.43 -1.08
N ALA A 16 34.56 5.56 -0.73
CA ALA A 16 35.49 4.99 -1.70
C ALA A 16 34.76 4.21 -2.79
N GLU A 17 35.20 4.34 -4.04
CA GLU A 17 34.51 3.80 -5.22
C GLU A 17 34.24 2.28 -5.12
N GLY A 18 35.20 1.51 -4.58
CA GLY A 18 35.02 0.07 -4.37
C GLY A 18 33.88 -0.24 -3.41
N GLU A 19 33.81 0.48 -2.28
CA GLU A 19 32.74 0.32 -1.30
C GLU A 19 31.39 0.81 -1.84
N ALA A 20 31.38 1.94 -2.56
CA ALA A 20 30.18 2.50 -3.17
C ALA A 20 29.58 1.52 -4.20
N THR A 21 30.43 0.89 -5.01
CA THR A 21 30.03 -0.11 -6.00
C THR A 21 29.48 -1.37 -5.33
N GLU A 22 30.15 -1.86 -4.28
CA GLU A 22 29.70 -3.04 -3.55
C GLU A 22 28.32 -2.82 -2.90
N ARG A 23 28.13 -1.69 -2.22
CA ARG A 23 26.83 -1.32 -1.63
C ARG A 23 25.75 -1.17 -2.69
N ALA A 24 26.06 -0.51 -3.80
CA ALA A 24 25.12 -0.35 -4.92
C ALA A 24 24.71 -1.71 -5.52
N GLN A 25 25.66 -2.64 -5.70
CA GLN A 25 25.38 -3.95 -6.28
C GLN A 25 24.35 -4.74 -5.47
N ARG A 26 24.45 -4.74 -4.13
CA ARG A 26 23.48 -5.42 -3.26
C ARG A 26 22.04 -4.96 -3.55
N TRP A 27 21.86 -3.66 -3.76
CA TRP A 27 20.55 -3.09 -4.06
C TRP A 27 20.10 -3.34 -5.49
N ILE A 28 21.02 -3.32 -6.46
CA ILE A 28 20.73 -3.69 -7.87
C ILE A 28 20.21 -5.13 -7.93
N ASP A 29 20.85 -6.05 -7.22
CA ASP A 29 20.41 -7.45 -7.16
C ASP A 29 19.05 -7.57 -6.47
N ARG A 30 18.87 -6.86 -5.34
CA ARG A 30 17.61 -6.89 -4.56
C ARG A 30 16.41 -6.38 -5.34
N VAL A 31 16.58 -5.34 -6.17
CA VAL A 31 15.49 -4.84 -7.04
C VAL A 31 15.33 -5.65 -8.32
N GLY A 32 16.06 -6.75 -8.50
CA GLY A 32 15.95 -7.66 -9.64
C GLY A 32 16.59 -7.14 -10.92
N LEU A 33 17.64 -6.30 -10.81
CA LEU A 33 18.40 -5.76 -11.94
C LEU A 33 19.79 -6.40 -12.12
N GLY A 34 20.05 -7.53 -11.45
CA GLY A 34 21.28 -8.30 -11.65
C GLY A 34 21.50 -8.63 -13.13
N GLY A 35 22.71 -8.40 -13.63
CA GLY A 35 23.07 -8.54 -15.05
C GLY A 35 22.86 -7.28 -15.91
N PHE A 36 22.24 -6.22 -15.37
CA PHE A 36 22.03 -4.95 -16.06
C PHE A 36 22.98 -3.83 -15.64
N GLU A 37 23.99 -4.12 -14.81
CA GLU A 37 24.91 -3.16 -14.17
C GLU A 37 25.57 -2.21 -15.16
N ASN A 38 25.95 -2.75 -16.32
CA ASN A 38 26.71 -2.06 -17.36
C ASN A 38 25.82 -1.39 -18.41
N HIS A 39 24.49 -1.54 -18.32
CA HIS A 39 23.56 -0.90 -19.24
C HIS A 39 23.43 0.60 -18.94
N TYR A 40 23.15 1.38 -19.97
CA TYR A 40 22.78 2.79 -19.84
C TYR A 40 21.28 2.92 -19.60
N PRO A 41 20.81 3.98 -18.89
CA PRO A 41 19.39 4.18 -18.61
C PRO A 41 18.49 4.15 -19.87
N ALA A 42 18.98 4.67 -20.99
CA ALA A 42 18.26 4.67 -22.27
C ALA A 42 18.02 3.26 -22.86
N GLN A 43 18.70 2.23 -22.35
CA GLN A 43 18.55 0.83 -22.77
C GLN A 43 17.56 0.06 -21.88
N LEU A 44 16.97 0.72 -20.88
CA LEU A 44 16.08 0.11 -19.89
C LEU A 44 14.64 0.53 -20.13
N SER A 45 13.69 -0.35 -19.79
CA SER A 45 12.28 0.01 -19.73
C SER A 45 12.02 1.04 -18.61
N GLY A 46 10.88 1.74 -18.66
CA GLY A 46 10.51 2.71 -17.61
C GLY A 46 10.48 2.08 -16.21
N GLY A 47 9.95 0.87 -16.08
CA GLY A 47 9.97 0.10 -14.83
C GLY A 47 11.37 -0.21 -14.33
N MET A 48 12.27 -0.62 -15.22
CA MET A 48 13.66 -0.87 -14.87
C MET A 48 14.36 0.43 -14.44
N GLN A 49 14.09 1.56 -15.09
CA GLN A 49 14.63 2.87 -14.68
C GLN A 49 14.16 3.26 -13.28
N GLN A 50 12.90 3.00 -12.94
CA GLN A 50 12.40 3.22 -11.57
C GLN A 50 13.07 2.30 -10.54
N ARG A 51 13.31 1.03 -10.89
CA ARG A 51 14.11 0.10 -10.05
C ARG A 51 15.51 0.62 -9.81
N VAL A 52 16.18 1.19 -10.82
CA VAL A 52 17.48 1.87 -10.65
C VAL A 52 17.36 3.06 -9.69
N GLY A 53 16.30 3.86 -9.82
CA GLY A 53 16.01 4.98 -8.91
C GLY A 53 15.84 4.55 -7.46
N LEU A 54 15.09 3.47 -7.24
CA LEU A 54 14.89 2.86 -5.93
C LEU A 54 16.21 2.33 -5.35
N ALA A 55 16.97 1.55 -6.13
CA ALA A 55 18.28 1.05 -5.71
C ALA A 55 19.25 2.19 -5.36
N ARG A 56 19.24 3.29 -6.13
CA ARG A 56 20.02 4.50 -5.83
C ARG A 56 19.63 5.14 -4.50
N ALA A 57 18.33 5.25 -4.21
CA ALA A 57 17.87 5.82 -2.95
C ALA A 57 18.27 4.93 -1.76
N LEU A 58 18.08 3.62 -1.88
CA LEU A 58 18.41 2.63 -0.85
C LEU A 58 19.91 2.49 -0.60
N ALA A 59 20.73 2.63 -1.65
CA ALA A 59 22.19 2.52 -1.55
C ALA A 59 22.78 3.50 -0.53
N THR A 60 22.18 4.69 -0.39
CA THR A 60 22.65 5.72 0.54
C THR A 60 22.36 5.42 2.02
N ASP A 61 21.57 4.38 2.30
CA ASP A 61 21.14 3.98 3.64
C ASP A 61 20.49 5.12 4.46
N ALA A 62 19.82 6.06 3.78
CA ALA A 62 19.15 7.17 4.44
C ALA A 62 18.04 6.67 5.40
N PRO A 63 17.80 7.36 6.53
CA PRO A 63 16.74 6.99 7.47
C PRO A 63 15.32 7.30 6.93
N ILE A 64 15.22 8.25 6.00
CA ILE A 64 13.97 8.71 5.40
C ILE A 64 14.07 8.59 3.88
N LEU A 65 13.05 8.01 3.26
CA LEU A 65 12.88 7.95 1.81
C LEU A 65 11.69 8.82 1.40
N LEU A 66 11.94 9.80 0.54
CA LEU A 66 10.90 10.63 -0.06
C LEU A 66 10.63 10.12 -1.47
N MET A 67 9.38 9.79 -1.77
CA MET A 67 8.97 9.25 -3.06
C MET A 67 7.84 10.10 -3.63
N ASP A 68 8.18 10.92 -4.63
CA ASP A 68 7.24 11.84 -5.27
C ASP A 68 6.74 11.25 -6.59
N GLU A 69 5.47 10.82 -6.61
CA GLU A 69 4.80 10.13 -7.72
C GLU A 69 5.65 9.03 -8.38
N ALA A 70 6.38 8.27 -7.57
CA ALA A 70 7.42 7.37 -8.06
C ALA A 70 6.90 6.29 -9.02
N PHE A 71 5.61 5.95 -8.96
CA PHE A 71 5.00 4.87 -9.75
C PHE A 71 3.95 5.33 -10.78
N SER A 72 3.66 6.63 -10.86
CA SER A 72 2.57 7.15 -11.70
C SER A 72 2.77 6.88 -13.20
N ALA A 73 4.03 6.91 -13.65
CA ALA A 73 4.40 6.68 -15.05
C ALA A 73 4.49 5.19 -15.44
N LEU A 74 4.24 4.26 -14.51
CA LEU A 74 4.34 2.82 -14.75
C LEU A 74 3.00 2.22 -15.16
N ASP A 75 3.07 1.18 -15.99
CA ASP A 75 1.91 0.36 -16.28
C ASP A 75 1.42 -0.38 -15.02
N PRO A 76 0.13 -0.77 -14.95
CA PRO A 76 -0.46 -1.29 -13.71
C PRO A 76 0.21 -2.55 -13.15
N LEU A 77 0.76 -3.42 -14.01
CA LEU A 77 1.41 -4.65 -13.57
C LEU A 77 2.76 -4.33 -12.93
N ILE A 78 3.60 -3.56 -13.63
CA ILE A 78 4.92 -3.17 -13.10
C ILE A 78 4.77 -2.29 -11.86
N ARG A 79 3.76 -1.42 -11.81
CA ARG A 79 3.42 -0.64 -10.61
C ARG A 79 3.16 -1.55 -9.42
N THR A 80 2.31 -2.56 -9.58
CA THR A 80 2.02 -3.56 -8.53
C THR A 80 3.30 -4.24 -8.04
N ASP A 81 4.13 -4.74 -8.96
CA ASP A 81 5.40 -5.39 -8.62
C ASP A 81 6.34 -4.45 -7.84
N MET A 82 6.38 -3.16 -8.21
CA MET A 82 7.21 -2.16 -7.53
C MET A 82 6.72 -1.84 -6.12
N GLN A 83 5.41 -1.81 -5.93
CA GLN A 83 4.80 -1.61 -4.62
C GLN A 83 5.09 -2.78 -3.69
N ASP A 84 5.03 -4.01 -4.20
CA ASP A 84 5.35 -5.22 -3.43
C ASP A 84 6.83 -5.22 -2.99
N ILE A 85 7.74 -4.87 -3.90
CA ILE A 85 9.16 -4.68 -3.55
C ILE A 85 9.32 -3.62 -2.45
N LEU A 86 8.59 -2.51 -2.53
CA LEU A 86 8.68 -1.46 -1.52
C LEU A 86 8.18 -1.93 -0.14
N LEU A 87 7.08 -2.67 -0.10
CA LEU A 87 6.51 -3.23 1.13
C LEU A 87 7.46 -4.25 1.77
N ASP A 88 8.00 -5.18 0.97
CA ASP A 88 9.00 -6.16 1.44
C ASP A 88 10.24 -5.46 2.04
N LEU A 89 10.67 -4.36 1.43
CA LEU A 89 11.81 -3.57 1.90
C LEU A 89 11.50 -2.75 3.15
N GLN A 90 10.27 -2.26 3.28
CA GLN A 90 9.83 -1.53 4.47
C GLN A 90 9.83 -2.47 5.69
N GLU A 91 9.33 -3.70 5.53
CA GLU A 91 9.32 -4.72 6.58
C GLU A 91 10.74 -5.11 7.03
N GLU A 92 11.69 -5.15 6.11
CA GLU A 92 13.08 -5.52 6.39
C GLU A 92 13.90 -4.37 7.00
N LEU A 93 13.75 -3.15 6.47
CA LEU A 93 14.64 -2.03 6.77
C LEU A 93 14.10 -1.08 7.84
N HIS A 94 12.80 -1.13 8.12
CA HIS A 94 12.10 -0.25 9.06
C HIS A 94 12.42 1.24 8.85
N LYS A 95 12.59 1.65 7.59
CA LYS A 95 12.85 3.05 7.21
C LYS A 95 11.54 3.83 7.12
N THR A 96 11.59 5.12 7.42
CA THR A 96 10.42 6.00 7.23
C THR A 96 10.29 6.34 5.74
N ILE A 97 9.13 6.05 5.16
CA ILE A 97 8.84 6.37 3.76
C ILE A 97 7.74 7.44 3.74
N VAL A 98 8.00 8.56 3.08
CA VAL A 98 6.99 9.56 2.74
C VAL A 98 6.66 9.38 1.27
N PHE A 99 5.50 8.79 1.01
CA PHE A 99 5.02 8.48 -0.32
C PHE A 99 3.96 9.50 -0.74
N ILE A 100 4.18 10.15 -1.89
CA ILE A 100 3.28 11.15 -2.47
C ILE A 100 2.71 10.55 -3.75
N THR A 101 1.39 10.54 -3.85
CA THR A 101 0.67 10.05 -5.02
C THR A 101 -0.65 10.78 -5.16
N HIS A 102 -1.16 10.84 -6.40
CA HIS A 102 -2.51 11.27 -6.70
C HIS A 102 -3.50 10.09 -6.79
N ASP A 103 -3.01 8.85 -6.71
CA ASP A 103 -3.81 7.63 -6.79
C ASP A 103 -4.09 7.08 -5.37
N LEU A 104 -5.36 7.06 -5.00
CA LEU A 104 -5.76 6.62 -3.67
C LEU A 104 -5.64 5.10 -3.49
N ASP A 105 -5.77 4.30 -4.56
CA ASP A 105 -5.55 2.84 -4.45
C ASP A 105 -4.09 2.56 -4.06
N GLU A 106 -3.13 3.36 -4.55
CA GLU A 106 -1.73 3.25 -4.13
C GLU A 106 -1.55 3.63 -2.66
N ALA A 107 -2.13 4.75 -2.23
CA ALA A 107 -2.04 5.21 -0.86
C ALA A 107 -2.67 4.22 0.13
N LEU A 108 -3.79 3.60 -0.23
CA LEU A 108 -4.46 2.60 0.61
C LEU A 108 -3.71 1.27 0.67
N ARG A 109 -2.96 0.92 -0.38
CA ARG A 109 -2.17 -0.31 -0.42
C ARG A 109 -0.87 -0.20 0.37
N ILE A 110 -0.19 0.95 0.27
CA ILE A 110 1.18 1.13 0.81
C ILE A 110 1.17 1.87 2.15
N GLY A 111 0.18 2.74 2.37
CA GLY A 111 0.20 3.68 3.47
C GLY A 111 -0.31 3.11 4.78
N ASP A 112 0.54 3.12 5.82
CA ASP A 112 0.11 2.90 7.21
C ASP A 112 -0.73 4.06 7.74
N GLN A 113 -0.41 5.28 7.29
CA GLN A 113 -1.07 6.52 7.61
C GLN A 113 -1.19 7.36 6.34
N ILE A 114 -2.39 7.85 6.07
CA ILE A 114 -2.70 8.64 4.88
C ILE A 114 -3.05 10.05 5.32
N SER A 115 -2.46 11.03 4.64
CA SER A 115 -2.84 12.44 4.75
C SER A 115 -3.30 12.92 3.38
N ILE A 116 -4.55 13.35 3.29
CA ILE A 116 -5.14 13.92 2.08
C ILE A 116 -5.01 15.43 2.16
N LEU A 117 -4.36 16.03 1.16
CA LEU A 117 -4.15 17.47 1.07
C LEU A 117 -5.02 18.07 -0.03
N ARG A 118 -5.54 19.27 0.22
CA ARG A 118 -6.25 20.08 -0.77
C ARG A 118 -5.93 21.56 -0.54
N ASP A 119 -5.62 22.27 -1.62
CA ASP A 119 -5.36 23.72 -1.59
C ASP A 119 -4.28 24.13 -0.54
N GLY A 120 -3.35 23.22 -0.24
CA GLY A 120 -2.28 23.40 0.75
C GLY A 120 -2.66 23.04 2.20
N GLU A 121 -3.89 22.59 2.46
CA GLU A 121 -4.38 22.20 3.77
C GLU A 121 -4.62 20.68 3.85
N VAL A 122 -4.32 20.08 5.01
CA VAL A 122 -4.66 18.68 5.29
C VAL A 122 -6.16 18.62 5.62
N ILE A 123 -6.94 17.99 4.74
CA ILE A 123 -8.39 17.88 4.89
C ILE A 123 -8.81 16.63 5.65
N GLN A 124 -8.00 15.56 5.59
CA GLN A 124 -8.19 14.36 6.40
C GLN A 124 -6.87 13.64 6.61
N GLN A 125 -6.70 13.07 7.80
CA GLN A 125 -5.59 12.21 8.14
C GLN A 125 -6.10 11.01 8.96
N GLY A 126 -5.56 9.82 8.69
CA GLY A 126 -5.91 8.61 9.43
C GLY A 126 -5.32 7.35 8.80
N ASP A 127 -5.65 6.20 9.37
CA ASP A 127 -5.35 4.92 8.74
C ASP A 127 -6.25 4.67 7.50
N PRO A 128 -5.89 3.73 6.61
CA PRO A 128 -6.69 3.41 5.43
C PRO A 128 -8.17 3.11 5.72
N GLN A 129 -8.49 2.48 6.86
CA GLN A 129 -9.86 2.13 7.22
C GLN A 129 -10.65 3.36 7.62
N ASP A 130 -10.06 4.27 8.40
CA ASP A 130 -10.69 5.51 8.82
C ASP A 130 -10.99 6.42 7.63
N ILE A 131 -10.05 6.54 6.67
CA ILE A 131 -10.26 7.30 5.43
C ILE A 131 -11.51 6.81 4.68
N ILE A 132 -11.67 5.49 4.55
CA ILE A 132 -12.77 4.89 3.78
C ILE A 132 -14.09 4.88 4.55
N MET A 133 -14.04 4.56 5.84
CA MET A 133 -15.24 4.33 6.65
C MET A 133 -15.86 5.63 7.15
N ARG A 134 -15.05 6.67 7.31
CA ARG A 134 -15.45 7.97 7.87
C ARG A 134 -14.81 9.11 7.07
N PRO A 135 -15.20 9.29 5.78
CA PRO A 135 -14.71 10.41 4.99
C PRO A 135 -15.10 11.74 5.67
N ALA A 136 -14.17 12.68 5.75
CA ALA A 136 -14.37 13.93 6.48
C ALA A 136 -15.38 14.88 5.81
N ASP A 137 -15.51 14.82 4.49
CA ASP A 137 -16.46 15.62 3.71
C ASP A 137 -16.93 14.91 2.42
N ASP A 138 -17.80 15.59 1.65
CA ASP A 138 -18.31 15.06 0.39
C ASP A 138 -17.25 15.00 -0.72
N TYR A 139 -16.21 15.84 -0.66
CA TYR A 139 -15.11 15.79 -1.64
C TYR A 139 -14.34 14.48 -1.47
N ILE A 140 -13.99 14.10 -0.23
CA ILE A 140 -13.34 12.82 0.05
C ILE A 140 -14.29 11.67 -0.27
N SER A 141 -15.58 11.79 0.07
CA SER A 141 -16.58 10.78 -0.27
C SER A 141 -16.69 10.53 -1.78
N ASP A 142 -16.58 11.58 -2.60
CA ASP A 142 -16.54 11.48 -4.06
C ASP A 142 -15.21 10.90 -4.55
N PHE A 143 -14.09 11.31 -3.94
CA PHE A 143 -12.74 10.84 -4.29
C PHE A 143 -12.59 9.34 -4.04
N ILE A 144 -13.20 8.80 -2.97
CA ILE A 144 -13.08 7.39 -2.62
C ILE A 144 -14.11 6.46 -3.29
N LYS A 145 -14.99 7.01 -4.12
CA LYS A 145 -16.20 6.33 -4.59
C LYS A 145 -15.94 5.09 -5.45
N ASP A 146 -14.86 5.11 -6.22
CA ASP A 146 -14.53 4.06 -7.18
C ASP A 146 -13.50 3.04 -6.65
N ILE A 147 -13.09 3.18 -5.38
CA ILE A 147 -12.20 2.22 -4.72
C ILE A 147 -12.93 0.90 -4.47
N ASN A 148 -12.21 -0.21 -4.66
CA ASN A 148 -12.67 -1.50 -4.18
C ASN A 148 -12.53 -1.60 -2.65
N ARG A 149 -13.56 -1.11 -1.94
CA ARG A 149 -13.65 -1.16 -0.47
C ARG A 149 -13.50 -2.57 0.10
N GLY A 150 -13.89 -3.60 -0.65
CA GLY A 150 -13.79 -5.00 -0.22
C GLY A 150 -12.35 -5.46 0.01
N ARG A 151 -11.37 -4.84 -0.67
CA ARG A 151 -9.94 -5.17 -0.53
C ARG A 151 -9.27 -4.47 0.65
N VAL A 152 -9.82 -3.34 1.08
CA VAL A 152 -9.17 -2.48 2.07
C VAL A 152 -9.84 -2.58 3.44
N ILE A 153 -11.16 -2.73 3.48
CA ILE A 153 -11.86 -2.90 4.74
C ILE A 153 -11.57 -4.31 5.25
N GLU A 154 -11.11 -4.38 6.50
CA GLU A 154 -10.85 -5.63 7.18
C GLU A 154 -12.06 -6.07 8.02
N VAL A 155 -12.10 -7.36 8.32
CA VAL A 155 -13.12 -7.98 9.18
C VAL A 155 -13.23 -7.26 10.54
N ARG A 156 -12.12 -6.80 11.12
CA ARG A 156 -12.10 -6.12 12.43
C ARG A 156 -12.99 -4.88 12.50
N SER A 157 -13.17 -4.17 11.39
CA SER A 157 -13.91 -2.90 11.33
C SER A 157 -15.42 -3.10 11.30
N VAL A 158 -15.87 -4.33 10.97
CA VAL A 158 -17.28 -4.65 10.70
C VAL A 158 -17.81 -5.77 11.60
N MET A 159 -16.92 -6.56 12.21
CA MET A 159 -17.30 -7.64 13.12
C MET A 159 -18.04 -7.12 14.37
N SER A 160 -18.81 -8.02 14.97
CA SER A 160 -19.39 -7.81 16.31
C SER A 160 -18.71 -8.73 17.32
N LYS A 161 -18.51 -8.25 18.56
CA LYS A 161 -17.90 -9.05 19.64
C LYS A 161 -18.77 -10.25 19.97
N ALA A 162 -18.17 -11.43 19.98
CA ALA A 162 -18.84 -12.69 20.31
C ALA A 162 -17.84 -13.70 20.86
N ALA A 163 -18.17 -14.31 22.01
CA ALA A 163 -17.31 -15.35 22.62
C ALA A 163 -17.42 -16.71 21.92
N ARG A 164 -18.47 -16.90 21.12
CA ARG A 164 -18.70 -18.08 20.28
C ARG A 164 -19.37 -17.63 18.99
N ALA A 165 -18.95 -18.22 17.89
CA ALA A 165 -19.51 -18.00 16.57
C ALA A 165 -19.51 -19.33 15.80
N THR A 166 -20.31 -19.40 14.74
CA THR A 166 -20.40 -20.55 13.85
C THR A 166 -19.94 -20.15 12.46
N GLY A 167 -19.42 -21.11 11.69
CA GLY A 167 -18.97 -20.88 10.31
C GLY A 167 -17.45 -20.91 10.15
N PRO A 168 -16.93 -20.52 8.97
CA PRO A 168 -15.50 -20.51 8.69
C PRO A 168 -14.76 -19.59 9.67
N LYS A 169 -13.56 -19.99 10.06
CA LYS A 169 -12.67 -19.16 10.88
C LYS A 169 -11.86 -18.24 9.97
N MET A 170 -11.72 -16.98 10.36
CA MET A 170 -10.93 -15.98 9.67
C MET A 170 -10.27 -15.03 10.67
N ALA A 171 -9.14 -14.45 10.29
CA ALA A 171 -8.43 -13.50 11.13
C ALA A 171 -9.11 -12.13 11.11
N ALA A 172 -8.85 -11.32 12.13
CA ALA A 172 -9.42 -9.98 12.23
C ALA A 172 -8.91 -9.04 11.12
N ASN A 173 -7.72 -9.29 10.59
CA ASN A 173 -7.10 -8.53 9.51
C ASN A 173 -7.41 -9.05 8.10
N THR A 174 -8.25 -10.08 7.98
CA THR A 174 -8.70 -10.56 6.67
C THR A 174 -9.53 -9.49 5.97
N ALA A 175 -9.29 -9.26 4.67
CA ALA A 175 -10.09 -8.35 3.87
C ALA A 175 -11.55 -8.86 3.75
N ILE A 176 -12.51 -7.94 3.62
CA ILE A 176 -13.92 -8.31 3.51
C ILE A 176 -14.19 -9.15 2.24
N GLU A 177 -13.50 -8.89 1.13
CA GLU A 177 -13.62 -9.68 -0.11
C GLU A 177 -13.31 -11.16 0.16
N ASP A 178 -12.21 -11.47 0.85
CA ASP A 178 -11.79 -12.83 1.20
C ASP A 178 -12.71 -13.47 2.25
N ALA A 179 -13.21 -12.66 3.19
CA ALA A 179 -14.19 -13.10 4.18
C ALA A 179 -15.50 -13.52 3.50
N LEU A 180 -16.00 -12.72 2.55
CA LEU A 180 -17.20 -13.04 1.75
C LEU A 180 -16.98 -14.30 0.92
N GLN A 181 -15.82 -14.47 0.30
CA GLN A 181 -15.49 -15.68 -0.44
C GLN A 181 -15.50 -16.92 0.47
N SER A 182 -14.94 -16.80 1.67
CA SER A 182 -14.93 -17.87 2.68
C SER A 182 -16.33 -18.25 3.16
N LEU A 183 -17.19 -17.25 3.40
CA LEU A 183 -18.60 -17.45 3.78
C LEU A 183 -19.39 -18.14 2.67
N ALA A 184 -19.22 -17.67 1.43
CA ALA A 184 -19.89 -18.22 0.25
C ALA A 184 -19.48 -19.67 -0.01
N ALA A 185 -18.17 -19.98 0.04
CA ALA A 185 -17.64 -21.33 -0.14
C ALA A 185 -18.15 -22.31 0.94
N ALA A 186 -18.34 -21.83 2.17
CA ALA A 186 -18.89 -22.62 3.27
C ALA A 186 -20.43 -22.74 3.24
N GLY A 187 -21.11 -21.95 2.40
CA GLY A 187 -22.57 -21.84 2.39
C GLY A 187 -23.13 -21.35 3.74
N LYS A 188 -22.44 -20.40 4.38
CA LYS A 188 -22.81 -19.86 5.70
C LYS A 188 -22.97 -18.35 5.64
N ASP A 189 -23.99 -17.84 6.33
CA ASP A 189 -24.22 -16.39 6.48
C ASP A 189 -23.42 -15.77 7.63
N THR A 190 -22.72 -16.60 8.41
CA THR A 190 -21.93 -16.18 9.57
C THR A 190 -20.56 -16.84 9.57
N GLY A 191 -19.56 -16.11 10.05
CA GLY A 191 -18.17 -16.55 10.20
C GLY A 191 -17.64 -16.22 11.58
N SER A 192 -16.64 -16.97 12.03
CA SER A 192 -15.98 -16.78 13.33
C SER A 192 -14.70 -16.00 13.16
N VAL A 193 -14.59 -14.86 13.83
CA VAL A 193 -13.36 -14.06 13.84
C VAL A 193 -12.47 -14.54 14.98
N VAL A 194 -11.24 -14.91 14.66
CA VAL A 194 -10.27 -15.44 15.62
C VAL A 194 -9.06 -14.53 15.77
N ASP A 195 -8.45 -14.57 16.95
CA ASP A 195 -7.11 -14.00 17.20
C ASP A 195 -5.99 -14.95 16.73
N GLU A 196 -4.75 -14.55 16.93
CA GLU A 196 -3.54 -15.33 16.58
C GLU A 196 -3.49 -16.69 17.29
N ASP A 197 -4.06 -16.78 18.50
CA ASP A 197 -4.15 -18.03 19.28
C ASP A 197 -5.32 -18.94 18.83
N GLY A 198 -6.08 -18.52 17.81
CA GLY A 198 -7.22 -19.25 17.27
C GLY A 198 -8.49 -19.19 18.13
N LYS A 199 -8.51 -18.32 19.15
CA LYS A 199 -9.65 -18.08 20.04
C LYS A 199 -10.63 -17.12 19.37
N THR A 200 -11.92 -17.43 19.48
CA THR A 200 -12.98 -16.59 18.92
C THR A 200 -13.10 -15.28 19.69
N ILE A 201 -12.88 -14.17 18.99
CA ILE A 201 -13.01 -12.81 19.50
C ILE A 201 -14.27 -12.11 18.97
N GLY A 202 -14.82 -12.60 17.86
CA GLY A 202 -15.96 -11.97 17.20
C GLY A 202 -16.69 -12.87 16.23
N LYS A 203 -17.76 -12.31 15.65
CA LYS A 203 -18.47 -12.87 14.51
C LYS A 203 -18.61 -11.81 13.42
N ILE A 204 -18.57 -12.26 12.17
CA ILE A 204 -18.94 -11.45 11.01
C ILE A 204 -20.18 -12.06 10.35
N GLU A 205 -21.09 -11.20 9.91
CA GLU A 205 -22.31 -11.59 9.22
C GLU A 205 -22.23 -11.14 7.76
N LEU A 206 -22.76 -11.96 6.84
CA LEU A 206 -22.75 -11.71 5.40
C LEU A 206 -23.34 -10.33 5.07
N ASN A 207 -24.47 -9.97 5.69
CA ASN A 207 -25.13 -8.68 5.48
C ASN A 207 -24.28 -7.49 5.95
N ALA A 208 -23.54 -7.65 7.05
CA ALA A 208 -22.65 -6.62 7.56
C ALA A 208 -21.46 -6.40 6.61
N ALA A 209 -20.87 -7.49 6.12
CA ALA A 209 -19.81 -7.46 5.12
C ALA A 209 -20.25 -6.80 3.81
N ILE A 210 -21.42 -7.16 3.27
CA ILE A 210 -22.00 -6.55 2.06
C ILE A 210 -22.26 -5.05 2.27
N SER A 211 -22.82 -4.69 3.43
CA SER A 211 -23.15 -3.30 3.75
C SER A 211 -21.89 -2.42 3.87
N ALA A 212 -20.79 -2.97 4.37
CA ALA A 212 -19.51 -2.26 4.45
C ALA A 212 -18.87 -2.02 3.08
N MET A 213 -19.09 -2.90 2.10
CA MET A 213 -18.66 -2.71 0.71
C MET A 213 -19.53 -1.70 -0.05
N ALA A 214 -20.74 -1.40 0.45
CA ALA A 214 -21.63 -0.47 -0.21
C ALA A 214 -20.98 0.90 -0.34
N ARG A 215 -21.24 1.60 -1.45
CA ARG A 215 -20.69 2.93 -1.70
C ARG A 215 -21.22 3.93 -0.66
N PRO A 216 -20.41 4.90 -0.20
CA PRO A 216 -20.89 5.93 0.71
C PRO A 216 -22.05 6.69 0.05
N GLU A 217 -23.14 6.90 0.80
CA GLU A 217 -24.20 7.81 0.36
C GLU A 217 -23.74 9.25 0.59
N ARG A 218 -23.91 10.11 -0.42
CA ARG A 218 -23.62 11.54 -0.29
C ARG A 218 -24.49 12.18 0.78
N GLY A 219 -23.92 13.13 1.53
CA GLY A 219 -24.73 14.07 2.30
C GLY A 219 -25.66 14.84 1.37
N LYS A 220 -26.97 14.89 1.67
CA LYS A 220 -27.92 15.71 0.91
C LYS A 220 -27.56 17.19 1.08
N GLY A 221 -26.80 17.78 0.17
CA GLY A 221 -26.60 19.24 0.17
C GLY A 221 -25.44 19.83 -0.64
N THR A 222 -24.46 19.03 -1.08
CA THR A 222 -23.15 19.62 -1.45
C THR A 222 -22.95 19.68 -2.97
N PRO A 223 -22.48 20.82 -3.53
CA PRO A 223 -22.32 20.98 -4.97
C PRO A 223 -21.28 20.03 -5.54
N ARG A 224 -21.45 19.70 -6.82
CA ARG A 224 -20.48 18.93 -7.59
C ARG A 224 -19.23 19.80 -7.81
N TYR A 225 -18.13 19.47 -7.15
CA TYR A 225 -16.85 20.12 -7.41
C TYR A 225 -16.38 19.75 -8.83
N LYS A 226 -15.92 20.75 -9.58
CA LYS A 226 -15.37 20.63 -10.94
C LYS A 226 -13.86 20.65 -10.89
#